data_AF-A0A1M3QT82-F1
#
_entry.id   AF-A0A1M3QT82-F1
#
_cell.length_a   1.000
_cell.length_b   1.000
_cell.length_c   1.000
_cell.angle_alpha   90.00
_cell.angle_beta   90.00
_cell.angle_gamma   90.00
#
_symmetry.space_group_name_H-M   'P 1'
#
loop_
_entity.id
_entity.type
_entity.pdbx_description
1 polymer ?
#
loop_
_entity_poly.entity_id
_entity_poly.type
_entity_poly.pdbx_seq_one_letter_code
_entity_poly.pdbx_strand_id
1 'polypeptide(L)'
;MLYNLKKHHNSKQGYTMEKDQLFNFRQPLVTAAGIILGFVLNFATELVKRESKNDLIALLIILFTLSGITFLIVSLYRILNNDYDRANARRFYRKTLNCFLAGVILSFVGGVIKMIHTLFLS
;
A
#
# COMPACT_ATOMS: atom_id res chain seq x y z
N MET A 1 -48.96 6.43 33.57
CA MET A 1 -49.45 6.13 32.21
C MET A 1 -48.60 6.72 31.08
N LEU A 2 -47.76 7.75 31.32
CA LEU A 2 -46.88 8.37 30.30
C LEU A 2 -45.54 7.67 30.05
N TYR A 3 -45.13 6.70 30.88
CA TYR A 3 -43.82 6.04 30.75
C TYR A 3 -43.78 4.96 29.64
N ASN A 4 -44.93 4.45 29.19
CA ASN A 4 -45.03 3.39 28.17
C ASN A 4 -45.12 3.91 26.72
N LEU A 5 -45.28 5.22 26.49
CA LEU A 5 -45.35 5.80 25.15
C LEU A 5 -43.97 6.10 24.54
N LYS A 6 -42.91 6.17 25.34
CA LYS A 6 -41.53 6.38 24.82
C LYS A 6 -40.85 5.09 24.37
N LYS A 7 -41.47 3.92 24.56
CA LYS A 7 -40.92 2.62 24.15
C LYS A 7 -41.30 2.21 22.72
N HIS A 8 -42.37 2.79 22.17
CA HIS A 8 -42.86 2.48 20.81
C HIS A 8 -42.23 3.32 19.69
N HIS A 9 -41.41 4.32 20.00
CA HIS A 9 -40.52 4.96 19.00
C HIS A 9 -39.21 4.18 18.79
N ASN A 10 -39.14 2.94 19.29
CA ASN A 10 -38.01 2.03 19.17
C ASN A 10 -38.27 0.89 18.15
N SER A 11 -39.02 1.18 17.07
CA SER A 11 -39.44 0.15 16.10
C SER A 11 -39.47 0.60 14.63
N LYS A 12 -38.47 1.37 14.20
CA LYS A 12 -38.01 1.40 12.80
C LYS A 12 -36.49 1.22 12.82
N GLN A 13 -35.99 0.01 13.02
CA GLN A 13 -35.56 -0.90 11.95
C GLN A 13 -34.82 -0.23 10.77
N GLY A 14 -33.55 -0.64 10.61
CA GLY A 14 -32.72 -0.51 9.41
C GLY A 14 -32.31 0.93 9.13
N TYR A 15 -31.09 1.40 9.36
CA TYR A 15 -29.81 0.79 9.05
C TYR A 15 -28.85 1.17 10.16
N THR A 16 -28.16 0.18 10.76
CA THR A 16 -26.88 0.49 11.38
C THR A 16 -26.06 1.10 10.26
N MET A 17 -25.89 2.42 10.27
CA MET A 17 -24.81 3.06 9.56
C MET A 17 -23.56 2.51 10.24
N GLU A 18 -23.17 1.27 9.89
CA GLU A 18 -21.83 0.76 10.05
C GLU A 18 -21.01 1.73 9.21
N LYS A 19 -20.72 2.90 9.79
CA LYS A 19 -19.99 4.00 9.17
C LYS A 19 -18.81 3.34 8.52
N ASP A 20 -18.83 3.28 7.19
CA ASP A 20 -17.91 2.53 6.34
C ASP A 20 -16.52 2.53 6.99
N GLN A 21 -16.21 1.51 7.81
CA GLN A 21 -14.96 1.52 8.59
C GLN A 21 -13.78 1.58 7.62
N LEU A 22 -13.99 1.03 6.43
CA LEU A 22 -13.13 1.11 5.26
C LEU A 22 -12.76 2.52 4.80
N PHE A 23 -13.62 3.53 4.98
CA PHE A 23 -13.29 4.90 4.60
C PHE A 23 -12.18 5.48 5.48
N ASN A 24 -12.21 5.18 6.79
CA ASN A 24 -11.19 5.60 7.74
C ASN A 24 -9.83 4.92 7.52
N PHE A 25 -9.80 3.74 6.88
CA PHE A 25 -8.55 3.02 6.59
C PHE A 25 -7.86 3.47 5.29
N ARG A 26 -8.49 4.34 4.49
CA ARG A 26 -7.90 4.86 3.24
C ARG A 26 -6.79 5.85 3.49
N GLN A 27 -7.05 6.83 4.36
CA GLN A 27 -6.09 7.88 4.67
C GLN A 27 -4.78 7.31 5.23
N PRO A 28 -4.79 6.41 6.24
CA PRO A 28 -3.56 5.77 6.71
C PRO A 28 -2.83 5.00 5.62
N LEU A 29 -3.55 4.30 4.73
CA LEU A 29 -2.93 3.53 3.63
C LEU A 29 -2.27 4.45 2.60
N VAL A 30 -2.96 5.52 2.17
CA VAL A 30 -2.43 6.50 1.21
C VAL A 30 -1.21 7.20 1.79
N THR A 31 -1.26 7.61 3.06
CA THR A 31 -0.13 8.24 3.74
C THR A 31 1.06 7.29 3.84
N ALA A 32 0.85 6.06 4.32
CA ALA A 32 1.92 5.06 4.39
C ALA A 32 2.53 4.76 3.01
N ALA A 33 1.67 4.67 1.98
CA ALA A 33 2.12 4.45 0.61
C ALA A 33 2.96 5.60 0.07
N GLY A 34 2.56 6.85 0.32
CA GLY A 34 3.33 8.03 -0.06
C GLY A 34 4.71 8.07 0.60
N ILE A 35 4.79 7.80 1.91
CA ILE A 35 6.05 7.77 2.66
C ILE A 35 6.98 6.68 2.14
N ILE A 36 6.47 5.44 2.01
CA ILE A 36 7.28 4.31 1.56
C ILE A 36 7.73 4.50 0.11
N LEU A 37 6.85 4.98 -0.76
CA LEU A 37 7.21 5.28 -2.15
C LEU A 37 8.32 6.33 -2.22
N GLY A 38 8.25 7.39 -1.42
CA GLY A 38 9.32 8.39 -1.32
C GLY A 38 10.65 7.80 -0.89
N PHE A 39 10.65 6.93 0.13
CA PHE A 39 11.86 6.25 0.61
C PHE A 39 12.46 5.32 -0.46
N VAL A 40 11.62 4.52 -1.13
CA VAL A 40 12.06 3.61 -2.19
C VAL A 40 12.61 4.38 -3.41
N LEU A 41 11.99 5.50 -3.78
CA LEU A 41 12.50 6.36 -4.85
C LEU A 41 13.85 6.97 -4.48
N ASN A 42 14.00 7.47 -3.25
CA ASN A 42 15.30 7.97 -2.78
C ASN A 42 16.38 6.89 -2.90
N PHE A 43 16.09 5.68 -2.40
CA PHE A 43 16.98 4.53 -2.54
C PHE A 43 17.31 4.19 -4.00
N ALA A 44 16.32 4.27 -4.90
CA ALA A 44 16.53 4.03 -6.33
C ALA A 44 17.48 5.07 -6.96
N THR A 45 17.40 6.34 -6.58
CA THR A 45 18.34 7.36 -7.09
C THR A 45 19.79 7.10 -6.64
N GLU A 46 19.98 6.53 -5.45
CA GLU A 46 21.31 6.13 -4.98
C GLU A 46 21.88 4.92 -5.73
N LEU A 47 21.03 4.05 -6.27
CA LEU A 47 21.46 2.91 -7.09
C LEU A 47 22.09 3.37 -8.40
N VAL A 48 21.49 4.37 -9.07
CA VAL A 48 21.96 4.87 -10.37
C VAL A 48 23.32 5.58 -10.27
N LYS A 49 23.66 6.13 -9.11
CA LYS A 49 24.92 6.87 -8.89
C LYS A 49 26.14 5.98 -8.70
N ARG A 50 25.98 4.65 -8.54
CA ARG A 50 27.12 3.73 -8.35
C ARG A 50 27.57 3.13 -9.69
N GLU A 51 28.86 3.28 -10.01
CA GLU A 51 29.52 2.41 -10.97
C GLU A 51 29.62 1.00 -10.37
N SER A 52 28.85 0.05 -10.89
CA SER A 52 28.94 -1.36 -10.49
C SER A 52 29.97 -2.09 -11.34
N LYS A 53 30.86 -2.86 -10.72
CA LYS A 53 31.78 -3.78 -11.41
C LYS A 53 31.08 -5.08 -11.88
N ASN A 54 29.91 -5.38 -11.32
CA ASN A 54 29.11 -6.56 -11.65
C ASN A 54 27.79 -6.12 -12.30
N ASP A 55 27.72 -6.17 -13.62
CA ASP A 55 26.57 -5.69 -14.40
C ASP A 55 25.29 -6.49 -14.11
N LEU A 56 25.39 -7.81 -13.95
CA LEU A 56 24.22 -8.69 -13.77
C LEU A 56 23.49 -8.45 -12.44
N ILE A 57 24.24 -8.29 -11.33
CA ILE A 57 23.64 -8.07 -10.00
C ILE A 57 23.05 -6.67 -9.91
N ALA A 58 23.73 -5.67 -10.48
CA ALA A 58 23.21 -4.31 -10.56
C ALA A 58 21.89 -4.26 -11.36
N LEU A 59 21.84 -4.93 -12.52
CA LEU A 59 20.63 -5.03 -13.32
C LEU A 59 19.49 -5.73 -12.57
N LEU A 60 19.80 -6.81 -11.83
CA LEU A 60 18.82 -7.49 -11.00
C LEU A 60 18.26 -6.58 -9.90
N ILE A 61 19.12 -5.86 -9.17
CA ILE A 61 18.69 -4.93 -8.13
C ILE A 61 17.78 -3.84 -8.72
N ILE A 62 18.18 -3.23 -9.85
CA ILE A 62 17.38 -2.21 -10.53
C ILE A 62 16.02 -2.78 -10.92
N LEU A 63 15.98 -3.99 -11.49
CA LEU A 63 14.73 -4.62 -11.94
C LEU A 63 13.77 -4.89 -10.76
N PHE A 64 14.28 -5.37 -9.62
CA PHE A 64 13.50 -5.57 -8.40
C PHE A 64 13.00 -4.24 -7.80
N THR A 65 13.87 -3.24 -7.73
CA THR A 65 13.49 -1.93 -7.19
C THR A 65 12.46 -1.23 -8.09
N LEU A 66 12.66 -1.25 -9.40
CA LEU A 66 11.79 -0.60 -10.37
C LEU A 66 10.43 -1.28 -10.44
N SER A 67 10.39 -2.61 -10.47
CA SER A 67 9.13 -3.36 -10.36
C SER A 67 8.39 -3.07 -9.05
N GLY A 68 9.09 -3.02 -7.92
CA GLY A 68 8.48 -2.66 -6.64
C GLY A 68 7.87 -1.24 -6.65
N ILE A 69 8.57 -0.26 -7.23
CA ILE A 69 8.05 1.11 -7.43
C ILE A 69 6.77 1.09 -8.27
N THR A 70 6.75 0.35 -9.39
CA THR A 70 5.56 0.22 -10.24
C THR A 70 4.37 -0.35 -9.45
N PHE A 71 4.58 -1.40 -8.66
CA PHE A 71 3.52 -1.98 -7.81
C PHE A 71 3.01 -1.00 -6.75
N LEU A 72 3.89 -0.20 -6.15
CA LEU A 72 3.51 0.84 -5.19
C LEU A 72 2.68 1.95 -5.85
N ILE A 73 3.09 2.43 -7.02
CA ILE A 73 2.34 3.43 -7.80
C ILE A 73 0.96 2.89 -8.21
N VAL A 74 0.89 1.65 -8.72
CA VAL A 74 -0.38 1.00 -9.08
C VAL A 74 -1.29 0.85 -7.86
N SER A 75 -0.74 0.49 -6.71
CA SER A 75 -1.50 0.41 -5.46
C SER A 75 -2.04 1.78 -5.04
N LEU A 76 -1.22 2.84 -5.14
CA LEU A 76 -1.62 4.20 -4.83
C LEU A 76 -2.74 4.69 -5.76
N TYR A 77 -2.59 4.44 -7.06
CA TYR A 77 -3.62 4.71 -8.06
C TYR A 77 -4.92 3.98 -7.72
N ARG A 78 -4.86 2.68 -7.38
CA ARG A 78 -6.06 1.90 -7.04
C ARG A 78 -6.76 2.38 -5.78
N ILE A 79 -6.03 2.81 -4.74
CA ILE A 79 -6.67 3.31 -3.52
C ILE A 79 -7.25 4.71 -3.71
N LEU A 80 -6.65 5.53 -4.57
CA LEU A 80 -7.11 6.89 -4.88
C LEU A 80 -8.28 6.89 -5.87
N ASN A 81 -8.29 5.94 -6.81
CA ASN A 81 -9.39 5.77 -7.75
C ASN A 81 -10.65 5.30 -6.99
N ASN A 82 -11.61 6.21 -6.82
CA ASN A 82 -12.79 6.01 -5.99
C ASN A 82 -13.93 5.26 -6.70
N ASP A 83 -13.70 4.74 -7.90
CA ASP A 83 -14.67 4.02 -8.73
C ASP A 83 -14.75 2.54 -8.32
N TYR A 84 -15.29 2.28 -7.12
CA TYR A 84 -15.52 0.92 -6.64
C TYR A 84 -16.93 0.80 -6.06
N ASP A 85 -17.57 -0.32 -6.39
CA ASP A 85 -18.85 -0.71 -5.82
C ASP A 85 -18.71 -0.91 -4.30
N ARG A 86 -19.45 -0.11 -3.51
CA ARG A 86 -19.40 -0.16 -2.04
C ARG A 86 -19.78 -1.53 -1.50
N ALA A 87 -20.58 -2.32 -2.22
CA ALA A 87 -20.92 -3.69 -1.82
C ALA A 87 -19.69 -4.63 -1.79
N ASN A 88 -18.64 -4.32 -2.56
CA ASN A 88 -17.42 -5.11 -2.66
C ASN A 88 -16.16 -4.40 -2.12
N ALA A 89 -16.35 -3.27 -1.43
CA ALA A 89 -15.29 -2.39 -0.90
C ALA A 89 -14.17 -3.16 -0.18
N ARG A 90 -14.56 -4.10 0.69
CA ARG A 90 -13.63 -4.89 1.52
C ARG A 90 -12.72 -5.81 0.68
N ARG A 91 -13.22 -6.37 -0.42
CA ARG A 91 -12.44 -7.25 -1.30
C ARG A 91 -11.50 -6.45 -2.20
N PHE A 92 -11.95 -5.28 -2.67
CA PHE A 92 -11.11 -4.34 -3.42
C PHE A 92 -9.94 -3.83 -2.56
N TYR A 93 -10.23 -3.40 -1.33
CA TYR A 93 -9.23 -2.92 -0.38
C TYR A 93 -8.16 -3.98 -0.08
N ARG A 94 -8.55 -5.22 0.25
CA ARG A 94 -7.59 -6.31 0.50
C ARG A 94 -6.70 -6.60 -0.70
N LYS A 95 -7.25 -6.61 -1.91
CA LYS A 95 -6.44 -6.79 -3.12
C LYS A 95 -5.45 -5.63 -3.32
N THR A 96 -5.84 -4.40 -2.99
CA THR A 96 -4.95 -3.23 -3.09
C THR A 96 -3.86 -3.31 -2.03
N LEU A 97 -4.21 -3.67 -0.79
CA LEU A 97 -3.25 -3.89 0.29
C LEU A 97 -2.24 -5.01 -0.04
N ASN A 98 -2.67 -6.12 -0.64
CA ASN A 98 -1.75 -7.18 -1.05
C ASN A 98 -0.81 -6.71 -2.18
N CYS A 99 -1.31 -5.91 -3.12
CA CYS A 99 -0.51 -5.30 -4.18
C CYS A 99 0.52 -4.33 -3.60
N PHE A 100 0.10 -3.50 -2.65
CA PHE A 100 0.96 -2.60 -1.89
C PHE A 100 2.10 -3.38 -1.21
N LEU A 101 1.74 -4.38 -0.41
CA LEU A 101 2.69 -5.15 0.37
C LEU A 101 3.68 -5.92 -0.52
N ALA A 102 3.19 -6.49 -1.63
CA ALA A 102 4.04 -7.14 -2.62
C ALA A 102 5.08 -6.15 -3.20
N GLY A 103 4.66 -4.92 -3.54
CA GLY A 103 5.57 -3.86 -3.99
C GLY A 103 6.62 -3.49 -2.94
N VAL A 104 6.21 -3.31 -1.68
CA VAL A 104 7.13 -3.03 -0.57
C VAL A 104 8.17 -4.13 -0.42
N ILE A 105 7.74 -5.40 -0.38
CA ILE A 105 8.63 -6.55 -0.23
C ILE A 105 9.62 -6.62 -1.39
N LEU A 106 9.14 -6.43 -2.63
CA LEU A 106 9.98 -6.51 -3.82
C LEU A 106 11.06 -5.41 -3.84
N SER A 107 10.69 -4.17 -3.48
CA SER A 107 11.64 -3.07 -3.30
C SER A 107 12.65 -3.35 -2.18
N PHE A 108 12.21 -3.90 -1.04
CA PHE A 108 13.08 -4.26 0.06
C PHE A 108 14.06 -5.37 -0.30
N VAL A 109 13.63 -6.39 -1.05
CA VAL A 109 14.51 -7.46 -1.56
C VAL A 109 15.63 -6.87 -2.42
N GLY A 110 15.31 -5.94 -3.34
CA GLY A 110 16.34 -5.21 -4.10
C GLY A 110 17.31 -4.45 -3.19
N GLY A 111 16.80 -3.83 -2.12
CA GLY A 111 17.59 -3.18 -1.08
C GLY A 111 18.55 -4.11 -0.34
N VAL A 112 18.06 -5.26 0.10
CA VAL A 112 18.85 -6.27 0.81
C VAL A 112 19.93 -6.85 -0.09
N ILE A 113 19.61 -7.13 -1.36
CA ILE A 113 20.60 -7.61 -2.34
C ILE A 113 21.71 -6.57 -2.53
N LYS A 114 21.38 -5.27 -2.65
CA LYS A 114 22.39 -4.18 -2.70
C LYS A 114 23.28 -4.17 -1.46
N MET A 115 22.68 -4.31 -0.27
CA MET A 115 23.42 -4.31 0.99
C MET A 115 24.38 -5.49 1.07
N ILE A 116 23.91 -6.70 0.78
CA ILE A 116 24.72 -7.92 0.74
C ILE A 116 25.86 -7.75 -0.27
N HIS A 117 25.55 -7.34 -1.51
CA HIS A 117 26.57 -7.11 -2.53
C HIS A 117 27.63 -6.10 -2.08
N THR A 118 27.21 -5.02 -1.41
CA THR A 118 28.15 -4.01 -0.88
C THR A 118 29.02 -4.56 0.25
N LEU A 119 28.48 -5.41 1.14
CA LEU A 119 29.24 -6.02 2.23
C LEU A 119 30.24 -7.07 1.76
N PHE A 120 29.93 -7.83 0.71
CA PHE A 120 30.82 -8.87 0.19
C PHE A 120 31.88 -8.34 -0.79
N LEU A 121 31.66 -7.17 -1.43
CA LEU A 121 32.62 -6.51 -2.32
C LEU A 121 33.39 -5.35 -1.66
N SER A 122 33.11 -5.04 -0.39
CA SER A 122 33.90 -4.12 0.43
C SER A 122 34.98 -4.85 1.22
#